data_AF-A0A7S2BIJ1-F1
#
_entry.id   AF-A0A7S2BIJ1-F1
#
_cell.length_a   1.000
_cell.length_b   1.000
_cell.length_c   1.000
_cell.angle_alpha   90.00
_cell.angle_beta   90.00
_cell.angle_gamma   90.00
#
_symmetry.space_group_name_H-M   'P 1'
#
loop_
_entity.id
_entity.type
_entity.pdbx_description
1 polymer ?
#
loop_
_entity_poly.entity_id
_entity_poly.type
_entity_poly.pdbx_seq_one_letter_code
_entity_poly.pdbx_strand_id
1 'polypeptide(L)'
;MPYDRIADSGIIDDESDVAPTQSWLQKQVQMVKNKISLQLLGFIAGALLIFDGVVGIFFGSAFGLDAVHVLLEMVMVFAGFVVLMIEGADKLCTPDDEGVAWCQLYRGKLFHFARFLFVPIGRGYFYLYISVMLLAQYPDPVDLGVFFYMFFFTIFCLNVGYQTQRKLYELKCEFDCTEDLNSALVKTEGFVENEGRMITKVQFEKWAREQLSVIFERNELDAAFLTIDADQDGFISFNEMEEWWGHDI
;
A
#
# COMPACT_ATOMS: atom_id res chain seq x y z
N MET A 1 -9.54 47.44 55.86
CA MET A 1 -10.23 48.25 54.83
C MET A 1 -10.72 47.29 53.76
N PRO A 2 -12.03 47.26 53.48
CA PRO A 2 -12.63 46.41 52.46
C PRO A 2 -12.67 47.17 51.11
N TYR A 3 -12.48 46.47 49.99
CA TYR A 3 -12.87 46.96 48.67
C TYR A 3 -13.38 45.80 47.81
N ASP A 4 -14.71 45.77 47.70
CA ASP A 4 -15.53 45.71 46.50
C ASP A 4 -15.27 44.64 45.44
N ARG A 5 -16.23 43.69 45.43
CA ARG A 5 -16.73 42.99 44.25
C ARG A 5 -17.23 44.01 43.22
N ILE A 6 -16.76 43.88 41.98
CA ILE A 6 -17.49 44.33 40.80
C ILE A 6 -17.78 43.07 39.97
N ALA A 7 -19.07 42.79 39.85
CA ALA A 7 -19.63 41.89 38.85
C ALA A 7 -19.89 42.71 37.59
N ASP A 8 -19.57 42.18 36.42
CA ASP A 8 -20.26 42.52 35.17
C ASP A 8 -19.91 41.44 34.11
N SER A 9 -20.89 40.60 33.79
CA SER A 9 -21.60 40.56 32.51
C SER A 9 -20.71 40.02 31.37
N GLY A 10 -20.86 38.75 30.99
CA GLY A 10 -22.10 38.24 30.42
C GLY A 10 -22.18 38.61 28.94
N ILE A 11 -21.14 38.24 28.17
CA ILE A 11 -21.22 38.20 26.70
C ILE A 11 -21.33 36.73 26.34
N ILE A 12 -22.58 36.30 26.19
CA ILE A 12 -22.92 35.11 25.43
C ILE A 12 -22.78 35.55 23.98
N ASP A 13 -21.60 35.33 23.39
CA ASP A 13 -21.46 35.41 21.96
C ASP A 13 -22.24 34.22 21.38
N ASP A 14 -23.42 34.57 20.90
CA ASP A 14 -24.32 33.80 20.06
C ASP A 14 -23.57 33.48 18.76
N GLU A 15 -22.72 32.45 18.80
CA GLU A 15 -22.08 31.88 17.61
C GLU A 15 -23.13 31.04 16.87
N SER A 16 -24.02 31.80 16.24
CA SER A 16 -25.03 31.41 15.28
C SER A 16 -24.51 30.36 14.29
N ASP A 17 -25.10 29.16 14.34
CA ASP A 17 -25.55 28.37 13.20
C ASP A 17 -24.78 28.56 11.87
N VAL A 18 -23.46 28.34 11.88
CA VAL A 18 -22.69 28.13 10.65
C VAL A 18 -22.98 26.72 10.14
N ALA A 19 -24.09 26.62 9.40
CA ALA A 19 -24.47 25.60 8.43
C ALA A 19 -23.67 24.26 8.46
N PRO A 20 -24.23 23.16 9.02
CA PRO A 20 -23.64 21.82 8.95
C PRO A 20 -23.53 21.27 7.51
N THR A 21 -24.06 22.00 6.51
CA THR A 21 -24.13 21.61 5.10
C THR A 21 -22.83 21.80 4.31
N GLN A 22 -21.74 22.37 4.85
CA GLN A 22 -20.43 22.22 4.18
C GLN A 22 -19.68 20.95 4.61
N SER A 23 -19.93 20.44 5.83
CA SER A 23 -19.20 19.28 6.35
C SER A 23 -19.54 17.97 5.63
N TRP A 24 -20.81 17.75 5.26
CA TRP A 24 -21.25 16.54 4.56
C TRP A 24 -20.80 16.50 3.10
N LEU A 25 -20.76 17.64 2.40
CA LEU A 25 -20.23 17.73 1.03
C LEU A 25 -18.70 17.57 1.01
N GLN A 26 -17.98 18.16 1.99
CA GLN A 26 -16.55 17.88 2.15
C GLN A 26 -16.29 16.42 2.51
N LYS A 27 -17.08 15.80 3.40
CA LYS A 27 -17.02 14.35 3.67
C LYS A 27 -17.32 13.52 2.43
N GLN A 28 -18.32 13.85 1.62
CA GLN A 28 -18.66 13.13 0.39
C GLN A 28 -17.55 13.28 -0.66
N VAL A 29 -16.97 14.48 -0.83
CA VAL A 29 -15.82 14.70 -1.71
C VAL A 29 -14.56 14.02 -1.17
N GLN A 30 -14.36 13.93 0.14
CA GLN A 30 -13.30 13.12 0.76
C GLN A 30 -13.54 11.61 0.60
N MET A 31 -14.80 11.15 0.65
CA MET A 31 -15.20 9.76 0.42
C MET A 31 -15.13 9.37 -1.07
N VAL A 32 -15.34 10.29 -2.01
CA VAL A 32 -15.07 10.06 -3.44
C VAL A 32 -13.57 10.18 -3.75
N LYS A 33 -12.83 10.99 -2.97
CA LYS A 33 -11.35 10.95 -2.90
C LYS A 33 -10.81 9.74 -2.12
N ASN A 34 -11.66 8.77 -1.77
CA ASN A 34 -11.19 7.42 -1.53
C ASN A 34 -10.81 6.80 -2.89
N LYS A 35 -9.75 7.39 -3.48
CA LYS A 35 -9.06 6.96 -4.68
C LYS A 35 -8.81 5.47 -4.52
N ILE A 36 -9.15 4.72 -5.56
CA ILE A 36 -8.91 3.29 -5.67
C ILE A 36 -7.44 3.05 -5.32
N SER A 37 -7.21 2.45 -4.14
CA SER A 37 -5.87 2.09 -3.68
C SER A 37 -5.29 1.02 -4.59
N LEU A 38 -3.98 1.06 -4.86
CA LEU A 38 -3.26 0.00 -5.58
C LEU A 38 -3.63 -1.41 -5.08
N GLN A 39 -3.74 -1.55 -3.76
CA GLN A 39 -4.13 -2.80 -3.10
C GLN A 39 -5.51 -3.32 -3.50
N LEU A 40 -6.48 -2.44 -3.73
CA LEU A 40 -7.83 -2.87 -4.13
C LEU A 40 -7.83 -3.41 -5.56
N LEU A 41 -7.07 -2.76 -6.46
CA LEU A 41 -6.89 -3.27 -7.82
C LEU A 41 -6.17 -4.61 -7.80
N GLY A 42 -5.09 -4.74 -7.03
CA GLY A 42 -4.39 -6.01 -6.85
C GLY A 42 -5.29 -7.10 -6.27
N PHE A 43 -6.13 -6.77 -5.28
CA PHE A 43 -7.09 -7.72 -4.72
C PHE A 43 -8.11 -8.20 -5.77
N ILE A 44 -8.68 -7.30 -6.57
CA ILE A 44 -9.58 -7.65 -7.67
C ILE A 44 -8.84 -8.52 -8.69
N ALA A 45 -7.58 -8.19 -8.99
CA ALA A 45 -6.71 -8.97 -9.85
C ALA A 45 -6.58 -10.42 -9.38
N GLY A 46 -6.22 -10.62 -8.10
CA GLY A 46 -6.11 -11.95 -7.50
C GLY A 46 -7.43 -12.74 -7.55
N ALA A 47 -8.56 -12.08 -7.29
CA ALA A 47 -9.88 -12.71 -7.36
C ALA A 47 -10.24 -13.14 -8.79
N LEU A 48 -9.93 -12.30 -9.79
CA LEU A 48 -10.13 -12.64 -11.20
C LEU A 48 -9.27 -13.83 -11.61
N LEU A 49 -7.99 -13.88 -11.22
CA LEU A 49 -7.10 -15.02 -11.52
C LEU A 49 -7.61 -16.35 -10.96
N ILE A 50 -8.14 -16.35 -9.74
CA ILE A 50 -8.74 -17.56 -9.14
C ILE A 50 -10.00 -17.96 -9.90
N PHE A 51 -10.87 -16.99 -10.19
CA PHE A 51 -12.11 -17.23 -10.91
C PHE A 51 -11.83 -17.82 -12.31
N ASP A 52 -10.92 -17.18 -13.04
CA ASP A 52 -10.45 -17.58 -14.37
C ASP A 52 -9.91 -19.01 -14.37
N GLY A 53 -8.92 -19.30 -13.53
CA GLY A 53 -8.33 -20.65 -13.50
C GLY A 53 -9.28 -21.73 -13.00
N VAL A 54 -10.23 -21.41 -12.11
CA VAL A 54 -11.29 -22.36 -11.72
C VAL A 54 -12.21 -22.65 -12.92
N VAL A 55 -12.64 -21.62 -13.64
CA VAL A 55 -13.45 -21.76 -14.86
C VAL A 55 -12.68 -22.58 -15.90
N GLY A 56 -11.41 -22.25 -16.17
CA GLY A 56 -10.54 -22.97 -17.08
C GLY A 56 -10.40 -24.47 -16.75
N ILE A 57 -10.22 -24.83 -15.48
CA ILE A 57 -10.19 -26.25 -15.05
C ILE A 57 -11.52 -26.95 -15.33
N PHE A 58 -12.65 -26.34 -15.01
CA PHE A 58 -13.97 -26.95 -15.19
C PHE A 58 -14.38 -27.08 -16.67
N PHE A 59 -14.10 -26.07 -17.49
CA PHE A 59 -14.46 -26.06 -18.90
C PHE A 59 -13.43 -26.75 -19.79
N GLY A 60 -12.13 -26.60 -19.51
CA GLY A 60 -11.05 -27.27 -20.22
C GLY A 60 -11.11 -28.80 -20.07
N SER A 61 -11.43 -29.29 -18.87
CA SER A 61 -11.58 -30.73 -18.63
C SER A 61 -12.77 -31.38 -19.35
N ALA A 62 -13.79 -30.59 -19.71
CA ALA A 62 -14.99 -31.09 -20.39
C ALA A 62 -14.75 -31.40 -21.89
N PHE A 63 -13.75 -30.79 -22.53
CA PHE A 63 -13.53 -30.89 -23.99
C PHE A 63 -12.27 -31.66 -24.42
N GLY A 64 -11.42 -32.06 -23.47
CA GLY A 64 -10.23 -32.85 -23.71
C GLY A 64 -9.15 -32.50 -22.70
N LEU A 65 -8.69 -33.48 -21.92
CA LEU A 65 -7.68 -33.29 -20.88
C LEU A 65 -6.30 -33.02 -21.50
N ASP A 66 -6.04 -31.77 -21.91
CA ASP A 66 -4.67 -31.32 -22.07
C ASP A 66 -4.08 -31.05 -20.68
N ALA A 67 -3.22 -31.97 -20.22
CA ALA A 67 -2.58 -31.87 -18.92
C ALA A 67 -1.77 -30.59 -18.75
N VAL A 68 -1.24 -30.02 -19.85
CA VAL A 68 -0.48 -28.77 -19.80
C VAL A 68 -1.39 -27.60 -19.48
N HIS A 69 -2.56 -27.52 -20.12
CA HIS A 69 -3.53 -26.46 -19.84
C HIS A 69 -4.04 -26.54 -18.39
N VAL A 70 -4.41 -27.73 -17.91
CA VAL A 70 -4.82 -27.91 -16.50
C VAL A 70 -3.73 -27.47 -15.53
N LEU A 71 -2.46 -27.77 -15.84
CA LEU A 71 -1.33 -27.35 -15.02
C LEU A 71 -1.17 -25.83 -15.01
N LEU A 72 -1.29 -25.17 -16.17
CA LEU A 72 -1.24 -23.71 -16.26
C LEU A 72 -2.35 -23.08 -15.42
N GLU A 73 -3.58 -23.58 -15.51
CA GLU A 73 -4.70 -23.05 -14.71
C GLU A 73 -4.51 -23.24 -13.20
N MET A 74 -3.94 -24.37 -12.78
CA MET A 74 -3.57 -24.55 -11.37
C MET A 74 -2.53 -23.52 -10.91
N VAL A 75 -1.56 -23.18 -11.78
CA VAL A 75 -0.57 -22.13 -11.49
C VAL A 75 -1.24 -20.76 -11.41
N MET A 76 -2.22 -20.47 -12.28
CA MET A 76 -2.99 -19.22 -12.25
C MET A 76 -3.81 -19.07 -10.96
N VAL A 77 -4.50 -20.14 -10.53
CA VAL A 77 -5.23 -20.17 -9.26
C VAL A 77 -4.28 -19.94 -8.09
N PHE A 78 -3.13 -20.63 -8.07
CA PHE A 78 -2.12 -20.45 -7.03
C PHE A 78 -1.58 -19.02 -7.01
N ALA A 79 -1.25 -18.44 -8.16
CA ALA A 79 -0.82 -17.06 -8.29
C ALA A 79 -1.90 -16.09 -7.76
N GLY A 80 -3.17 -16.32 -8.09
CA GLY A 80 -4.30 -15.55 -7.56
C GLY A 80 -4.38 -15.58 -6.03
N PHE A 81 -4.18 -16.74 -5.40
CA PHE A 81 -4.09 -16.83 -3.94
C PHE A 81 -2.92 -16.04 -3.36
N VAL A 82 -1.74 -16.10 -4.00
CA VAL A 82 -0.57 -15.30 -3.59
C VAL A 82 -0.89 -13.80 -3.65
N VAL A 83 -1.54 -13.33 -4.72
CA VAL A 83 -1.95 -11.93 -4.85
C VAL A 83 -2.97 -11.55 -3.78
N LEU A 84 -3.99 -12.38 -3.53
CA LEU A 84 -4.97 -12.12 -2.47
C LEU A 84 -4.32 -12.07 -1.08
N MET A 85 -3.33 -12.91 -0.80
CA MET A 85 -2.60 -12.88 0.47
C MET A 85 -1.79 -11.59 0.64
N ILE A 86 -1.11 -11.14 -0.42
CA ILE A 86 -0.31 -9.90 -0.38
C ILE A 86 -1.22 -8.68 -0.17
N GLU A 87 -2.32 -8.59 -0.94
CA GLU A 87 -3.14 -7.37 -0.97
C GLU A 87 -4.27 -7.37 0.06
N GLY A 88 -4.70 -8.55 0.53
CA GLY A 88 -5.77 -8.71 1.51
C GLY A 88 -5.32 -8.52 2.96
N ALA A 89 -4.04 -8.73 3.26
CA ALA A 89 -3.55 -8.73 4.63
C ALA A 89 -3.68 -7.36 5.32
N ASP A 90 -3.61 -6.24 4.60
CA ASP A 90 -3.69 -4.91 5.22
C ASP A 90 -5.14 -4.45 5.48
N LYS A 91 -6.14 -5.04 4.81
CA LYS A 91 -7.54 -4.56 4.86
C LYS A 91 -8.51 -5.51 5.53
N LEU A 92 -8.29 -6.82 5.37
CA LEU A 92 -9.17 -7.84 5.92
C LEU A 92 -8.80 -8.21 7.35
N CYS A 93 -7.66 -7.71 7.84
CA CYS A 93 -7.10 -8.11 9.11
C CYS A 93 -7.30 -7.04 10.17
N THR A 94 -8.45 -7.08 10.83
CA THR A 94 -8.61 -6.46 12.15
C THR A 94 -7.81 -7.28 13.18
N PRO A 95 -7.01 -6.66 14.07
CA PRO A 95 -6.13 -7.38 15.00
C PRO A 95 -6.83 -8.42 15.89
N ASP A 96 -8.14 -8.28 16.08
CA ASP A 96 -8.94 -9.08 17.00
C ASP A 96 -9.54 -10.35 16.39
N ASP A 97 -9.41 -10.58 15.08
CA ASP A 97 -10.03 -11.74 14.43
C ASP A 97 -9.07 -12.95 14.34
N GLU A 98 -9.43 -14.08 14.95
CA GLU A 98 -8.61 -15.31 14.94
C GLU A 98 -8.24 -15.82 13.52
N GLY A 99 -9.07 -15.51 12.51
CA GLY A 99 -8.79 -15.83 11.11
C GLY A 99 -7.56 -15.11 10.54
N VAL A 100 -7.18 -13.98 11.13
CA VAL A 100 -6.07 -13.11 10.70
C VAL A 100 -4.71 -13.70 11.03
N ALA A 101 -4.61 -14.44 12.12
CA ALA A 101 -3.35 -15.04 12.56
C ALA A 101 -2.73 -15.94 11.49
N TRP A 102 -3.57 -16.68 10.74
CA TRP A 102 -3.11 -17.51 9.64
C TRP A 102 -2.59 -16.67 8.48
N CYS A 103 -3.32 -15.63 8.06
CA CYS A 103 -2.89 -14.74 6.99
C CYS A 103 -1.55 -14.07 7.31
N GLN A 104 -1.37 -13.58 8.54
CA GLN A 104 -0.10 -12.98 8.98
C GLN A 104 1.05 -14.00 8.97
N LEU A 105 0.80 -15.24 9.44
CA LEU A 105 1.81 -16.28 9.45
C LEU A 105 2.26 -16.70 8.04
N TYR A 106 1.33 -16.82 7.09
CA TYR A 106 1.65 -17.12 5.69
C TYR A 106 2.31 -15.93 5.00
N ARG A 107 1.87 -14.70 5.27
CA ARG A 107 2.51 -13.48 4.78
C ARG A 107 3.97 -13.40 5.22
N GLY A 108 4.27 -13.67 6.49
CA GLY A 108 5.66 -13.68 6.98
C GLY A 108 6.54 -14.72 6.27
N LYS A 109 6.00 -15.91 5.99
CA LYS A 109 6.70 -16.93 5.18
C LYS A 109 6.90 -16.46 3.74
N LEU A 110 5.86 -15.89 3.13
CA LEU A 110 5.93 -15.38 1.76
C LEU A 110 6.95 -14.24 1.64
N PHE A 111 6.99 -13.35 2.64
CA PHE A 111 7.98 -12.28 2.74
C PHE A 111 9.40 -12.83 2.77
N HIS A 112 9.64 -13.89 3.54
CA HIS A 112 10.94 -14.53 3.61
C HIS A 112 11.40 -15.12 2.26
N PHE A 113 10.51 -15.79 1.51
CA PHE A 113 10.86 -16.42 0.24
C PHE A 113 10.84 -15.46 -0.96
N ALA A 114 9.99 -14.44 -0.91
CA ALA A 114 9.67 -13.59 -2.05
C ALA A 114 9.59 -12.11 -1.65
N ARG A 115 10.63 -11.61 -0.97
CA ARG A 115 10.76 -10.19 -0.56
C ARG A 115 10.47 -9.21 -1.71
N PHE A 116 10.84 -9.57 -2.95
CA PHE A 116 10.57 -8.74 -4.13
C PHE A 116 9.07 -8.50 -4.39
N LEU A 117 8.17 -9.40 -3.98
CA LEU A 117 6.72 -9.24 -4.10
C LEU A 117 6.16 -8.17 -3.16
N PHE A 118 6.95 -7.65 -2.23
CA PHE A 118 6.50 -6.58 -1.35
C PHE A 118 6.95 -5.20 -1.82
N VAL A 119 7.96 -5.15 -2.70
CA VAL A 119 8.39 -3.93 -3.38
C VAL A 119 7.47 -3.68 -4.60
N PRO A 120 6.93 -2.46 -4.78
CA PRO A 120 6.00 -2.13 -5.86
C PRO A 120 6.49 -2.52 -7.27
N ILE A 121 7.79 -2.35 -7.55
CA ILE A 121 8.39 -2.73 -8.84
C ILE A 121 8.43 -4.25 -9.01
N GLY A 122 8.83 -4.99 -7.97
CA GLY A 122 8.83 -6.45 -8.00
C GLY A 122 7.43 -7.03 -8.14
N ARG A 123 6.41 -6.42 -7.51
CA ARG A 123 5.00 -6.71 -7.78
C ARG A 123 4.65 -6.50 -9.24
N GLY A 124 5.06 -5.38 -9.83
CA GLY A 124 4.86 -5.10 -11.26
C GLY A 124 5.42 -6.21 -12.15
N TYR A 125 6.66 -6.64 -11.92
CA TYR A 125 7.25 -7.74 -12.70
C TYR A 125 6.54 -9.08 -12.50
N PHE A 126 6.07 -9.36 -11.28
CA PHE A 126 5.25 -10.55 -11.02
C PHE A 126 3.93 -10.52 -11.81
N TYR A 127 3.22 -9.38 -11.80
CA TYR A 127 2.00 -9.20 -12.57
C TYR A 127 2.25 -9.27 -14.09
N LEU A 128 3.42 -8.80 -14.55
CA LEU A 128 3.83 -8.95 -15.95
C LEU A 128 4.00 -10.43 -16.32
N TYR A 129 4.68 -11.20 -15.48
CA TYR A 129 4.85 -12.64 -15.68
C TYR A 129 3.52 -13.37 -15.78
N ILE A 130 2.59 -13.09 -14.86
CA ILE A 130 1.23 -13.66 -14.88
C ILE A 130 0.48 -13.26 -16.16
N SER A 131 0.60 -11.99 -16.57
CA SER A 131 -0.01 -11.51 -17.82
C SER A 131 0.51 -12.29 -19.03
N VAL A 132 1.82 -12.53 -19.11
CA VAL A 132 2.41 -13.32 -20.20
C VAL A 132 1.93 -14.77 -20.17
N MET A 133 1.73 -15.35 -18.97
CA MET A 133 1.15 -16.68 -18.82
C MET A 133 -0.29 -16.75 -19.35
N LEU A 134 -1.14 -15.78 -19.01
CA LEU A 134 -2.52 -15.69 -19.55
C LEU A 134 -2.51 -15.59 -21.08
N LEU A 135 -1.61 -14.79 -21.64
CA LEU A 135 -1.49 -14.65 -23.10
C LEU A 135 -1.08 -15.97 -23.77
N ALA A 136 -0.33 -16.83 -23.09
CA ALA A 136 0.08 -18.13 -23.62
C ALA A 136 -1.09 -19.14 -23.72
N GLN A 137 -2.21 -18.87 -23.05
CA GLN A 137 -3.41 -19.71 -23.06
C GLN A 137 -4.41 -19.34 -24.17
N TYR A 138 -4.09 -18.36 -25.02
CA TYR A 138 -4.88 -18.02 -26.21
C TYR A 138 -5.21 -19.29 -27.03
N PRO A 139 -6.49 -19.53 -27.43
CA PRO A 139 -7.49 -18.52 -27.77
C PRO A 139 -8.64 -18.28 -26.78
N ASP A 140 -8.56 -18.66 -25.50
CA ASP A 140 -9.67 -18.43 -24.56
C ASP A 140 -9.97 -16.93 -24.40
N PRO A 141 -11.22 -16.47 -24.66
CA PRO A 141 -11.59 -15.07 -24.50
C PRO A 141 -11.60 -14.59 -23.03
N VAL A 142 -11.80 -15.47 -22.04
CA VAL A 142 -11.81 -15.09 -20.62
C VAL A 142 -10.38 -14.72 -20.18
N ASP A 143 -9.42 -15.60 -20.45
CA ASP A 143 -7.99 -15.38 -20.21
C ASP A 143 -7.51 -14.09 -20.88
N LEU A 144 -7.97 -13.82 -22.11
CA LEU A 144 -7.62 -12.60 -22.83
C LEU A 144 -8.15 -11.34 -22.13
N GLY A 145 -9.36 -11.40 -21.57
CA GLY A 145 -9.94 -10.31 -20.78
C GLY A 145 -9.15 -10.04 -19.50
N VAL A 146 -8.82 -11.11 -18.76
CA VAL A 146 -8.00 -11.04 -17.54
C VAL A 146 -6.58 -10.57 -17.86
N PHE A 147 -6.00 -11.01 -18.98
CA PHE A 147 -4.71 -10.56 -19.48
C PHE A 147 -4.67 -9.05 -19.65
N PHE A 148 -5.63 -8.45 -20.37
CA PHE A 148 -5.63 -7.00 -20.57
C PHE A 148 -5.72 -6.26 -19.24
N TYR A 149 -6.57 -6.71 -18.32
CA TYR A 149 -6.66 -6.13 -16.98
C TYR A 149 -5.32 -6.18 -16.24
N MET A 150 -4.71 -7.37 -16.16
CA MET A 150 -3.43 -7.59 -15.48
C MET A 150 -2.29 -6.80 -16.13
N PHE A 151 -2.29 -6.68 -17.45
CA PHE A 151 -1.28 -5.95 -18.20
C PHE A 151 -1.36 -4.44 -17.96
N PHE A 152 -2.57 -3.86 -17.98
CA PHE A 152 -2.74 -2.45 -17.61
C PHE A 152 -2.38 -2.19 -16.15
N PHE A 153 -2.77 -3.11 -15.26
CA PHE A 153 -2.43 -3.01 -13.84
C PHE A 153 -0.92 -3.09 -13.61
N THR A 154 -0.22 -3.95 -14.36
CA THR A 154 1.24 -4.05 -14.38
C THR A 154 1.90 -2.72 -14.76
N ILE A 155 1.47 -2.11 -15.86
CA ILE A 155 1.98 -0.80 -16.31
C ILE A 155 1.78 0.24 -15.21
N PHE A 156 0.60 0.25 -14.58
CA PHE A 156 0.30 1.16 -13.49
C PHE A 156 1.23 0.96 -12.27
N CYS A 157 1.40 -0.28 -11.80
CA CYS A 157 2.30 -0.62 -10.69
C CYS A 157 3.75 -0.21 -10.98
N LEU A 158 4.26 -0.49 -12.18
CA LEU A 158 5.62 -0.11 -12.57
C LEU A 158 5.80 1.41 -12.60
N ASN A 159 4.83 2.15 -13.16
CA ASN A 159 4.88 3.61 -13.20
C ASN A 159 4.90 4.23 -11.80
N VAL A 160 4.05 3.75 -10.89
CA VAL A 160 4.04 4.20 -9.49
C VAL A 160 5.36 3.84 -8.80
N GLY A 161 5.86 2.62 -9.01
CA GLY A 161 7.13 2.16 -8.45
C GLY A 161 8.32 3.03 -8.89
N TYR A 162 8.45 3.31 -10.19
CA TYR A 162 9.54 4.16 -10.70
C TYR A 162 9.45 5.61 -10.20
N GLN A 163 8.25 6.20 -10.16
CA GLN A 163 8.09 7.57 -9.63
C GLN A 163 8.44 7.64 -8.15
N THR A 164 8.02 6.62 -7.38
CA THR A 164 8.34 6.49 -5.96
C THR A 164 9.84 6.36 -5.75
N GLN A 165 10.50 5.46 -6.49
CA GLN A 165 11.96 5.28 -6.39
C GLN A 165 12.71 6.55 -6.73
N ARG A 166 12.28 7.30 -7.75
CA ARG A 166 12.92 8.58 -8.09
C ARG A 166 12.82 9.57 -6.92
N LYS A 167 11.64 9.71 -6.32
CA LYS A 167 11.43 10.61 -5.16
C LYS A 167 12.17 10.15 -3.91
N LEU A 168 12.26 8.84 -3.68
CA LEU A 168 13.05 8.26 -2.60
C LEU A 168 14.56 8.46 -2.82
N TYR A 169 15.02 8.38 -4.06
CA TYR A 169 16.41 8.68 -4.42
C TYR A 169 16.73 10.16 -4.22
N GLU A 170 15.85 11.07 -4.67
CA GLU A 170 15.95 12.51 -4.38
C GLU A 170 16.03 12.76 -2.86
N LEU A 171 15.24 12.03 -2.07
CA LEU A 171 15.25 12.10 -0.62
C LEU A 171 16.55 11.59 0.00
N LYS A 172 17.13 10.52 -0.56
CA LYS A 172 18.42 9.96 -0.11
C LYS A 172 19.58 10.94 -0.38
N CYS A 173 19.57 11.62 -1.52
CA CYS A 173 20.65 12.53 -1.93
C CYS A 173 20.74 13.84 -1.12
N GLU A 174 19.72 14.19 -0.33
CA GLU A 174 19.75 15.40 0.50
C GLU A 174 20.61 15.24 1.75
N PHE A 175 20.83 14.01 2.19
CA PHE A 175 21.59 13.71 3.40
C PHE A 175 22.98 13.21 3.00
N ASP A 176 24.02 13.96 3.37
CA ASP A 176 25.41 13.59 3.09
C ASP A 176 25.89 12.47 4.04
N CYS A 177 25.36 12.42 5.26
CA CYS A 177 25.72 11.44 6.27
C CYS A 177 24.53 10.97 7.11
N THR A 178 24.68 9.81 7.75
CA THR A 178 23.67 9.24 8.66
C THR A 178 23.35 10.19 9.82
N GLU A 179 24.31 10.98 10.30
CA GLU A 179 24.10 11.92 11.41
C GLU A 179 23.13 13.05 11.02
N ASP A 180 23.15 13.51 9.77
CA ASP A 180 22.22 14.52 9.25
C ASP A 180 20.81 13.96 9.14
N LEU A 181 20.67 12.74 8.63
CA LEU A 181 19.40 12.01 8.57
C LEU A 181 18.81 11.87 9.99
N ASN A 182 19.63 11.42 10.94
CA ASN A 182 19.21 11.25 12.34
C ASN A 182 18.76 12.57 12.96
N SER A 183 19.51 13.65 12.70
CA SER A 183 19.20 14.98 13.19
C SER A 183 17.90 15.52 12.59
N ALA A 184 17.63 15.25 11.31
CA ALA A 184 16.37 15.63 10.65
C ALA A 184 15.17 14.83 11.17
N LEU A 185 15.35 13.53 11.43
CA LEU A 185 14.30 12.67 12.00
C LEU A 185 13.93 13.09 13.42
N VAL A 186 14.92 13.37 14.29
CA VAL A 186 14.70 13.83 15.67
C VAL A 186 13.94 15.16 15.72
N LYS A 187 14.12 16.04 14.73
CA LYS A 187 13.38 17.31 14.63
C LYS A 187 11.92 17.13 14.25
N THR A 188 11.53 15.97 13.73
CA THR A 188 10.14 15.70 13.32
C THR A 188 9.29 15.45 14.56
N GLU A 189 8.31 16.31 14.80
CA GLU A 189 7.35 16.18 15.89
C GLU A 189 6.69 14.79 15.88
N GLY A 190 7.06 13.94 16.85
CA GLY A 190 6.53 12.58 16.94
C GLY A 190 7.57 11.48 17.20
N PHE A 191 8.87 11.79 17.10
CA PHE A 191 9.92 10.92 17.65
C PHE A 191 9.89 10.97 19.18
N VAL A 192 8.95 10.27 19.81
CA VAL A 192 8.92 10.13 21.27
C VAL A 192 10.02 9.15 21.67
N GLU A 193 11.06 9.68 22.28
CA GLU A 193 12.32 8.99 22.57
C GLU A 193 12.19 7.76 23.50
N ASN A 194 11.01 7.53 24.10
CA ASN A 194 10.81 6.53 25.15
C ASN A 194 9.98 5.28 24.76
N GLU A 195 9.40 5.19 23.56
CA GLU A 195 8.52 4.05 23.18
C GLU A 195 8.96 3.28 21.93
N GLY A 196 10.18 3.52 21.43
CA GLY A 196 10.63 2.98 20.16
C GLY A 196 10.37 4.00 19.05
N ARG A 197 11.45 4.42 18.40
CA ARG A 197 11.47 5.46 17.38
C ARG A 197 10.78 4.95 16.11
N MET A 198 9.46 5.14 16.02
CA MET A 198 8.61 4.67 14.93
C MET A 198 7.93 5.84 14.22
N ILE A 199 7.97 5.86 12.89
CA ILE A 199 7.37 6.89 12.06
C ILE A 199 6.10 6.33 11.42
N THR A 200 4.97 6.97 11.71
CA THR A 200 3.73 6.67 10.99
C THR A 200 3.78 7.23 9.57
N LYS A 201 3.01 6.65 8.66
CA LYS A 201 2.90 7.13 7.27
C LYS A 201 2.58 8.62 7.13
N VAL A 202 1.75 9.17 8.02
CA VAL A 202 1.39 10.61 8.03
C VAL A 202 2.58 11.46 8.46
N GLN A 203 3.36 11.03 9.45
CA GLN A 203 4.57 11.71 9.88
C GLN A 203 5.65 11.65 8.80
N PHE A 204 5.81 10.51 8.12
CA PHE A 204 6.74 10.37 6.99
C PHE A 204 6.38 11.33 5.84
N GLU A 205 5.10 11.44 5.49
CA GLU A 205 4.64 12.41 4.47
C GLU A 205 4.95 13.86 4.88
N LYS A 206 4.65 14.22 6.14
CA LYS A 206 4.93 15.57 6.68
C LYS A 206 6.43 15.86 6.64
N TRP A 207 7.26 14.93 7.13
CA TRP A 207 8.70 15.05 7.14
C TRP A 207 9.29 15.21 5.74
N ALA A 208 8.93 14.35 4.78
CA ALA A 208 9.42 14.42 3.41
C ALA A 208 9.03 15.76 2.73
N ARG A 209 7.84 16.29 3.04
CA ARG A 209 7.41 17.59 2.53
C ARG A 209 8.21 18.74 3.15
N GLU A 210 8.44 18.72 4.46
CA GLU A 210 9.10 19.79 5.20
C GLU A 210 10.60 19.88 4.91
N GLN A 211 11.29 18.73 4.82
CA GLN A 211 12.73 18.74 4.58
C GLN A 211 13.07 19.04 3.12
N LEU A 212 12.24 18.58 2.19
CA LEU A 212 12.68 18.37 0.81
C LEU A 212 11.76 18.92 -0.27
N SER A 213 10.61 19.49 0.12
CA SER A 213 9.56 19.91 -0.83
C SER A 213 9.10 18.77 -1.76
N VAL A 214 9.41 17.51 -1.42
CA VAL A 214 8.98 16.33 -2.18
C VAL A 214 7.54 16.02 -1.78
N ILE A 215 6.66 16.06 -2.76
CA ILE A 215 5.23 15.77 -2.57
C ILE A 215 4.96 14.37 -3.13
N PHE A 216 4.69 13.42 -2.25
CA PHE A 216 4.21 12.10 -2.63
C PHE A 216 2.71 12.14 -2.92
N GLU A 217 2.30 11.58 -4.05
CA GLU A 217 0.91 11.20 -4.25
C GLU A 217 0.55 10.01 -3.36
N ARG A 218 -0.74 9.79 -3.07
CA ARG A 218 -1.19 8.73 -2.15
C ARG A 218 -0.59 7.35 -2.46
N ASN A 219 -0.65 6.92 -3.73
CA ASN A 219 -0.12 5.62 -4.14
C ASN A 219 1.41 5.57 -4.09
N GLU A 220 2.09 6.69 -4.33
CA GLU A 220 3.54 6.78 -4.19
C GLU A 220 3.95 6.79 -2.72
N LEU A 221 3.16 7.40 -1.85
CA LEU A 221 3.38 7.38 -0.41
C LEU A 221 3.17 5.96 0.15
N ASP A 222 2.12 5.25 -0.29
CA ASP A 222 1.94 3.82 0.00
C ASP A 222 3.14 2.99 -0.47
N ALA A 223 3.58 3.22 -1.71
CA ALA A 223 4.72 2.54 -2.30
C ALA A 223 6.04 2.87 -1.57
N ALA A 224 6.24 4.13 -1.16
CA ALA A 224 7.42 4.58 -0.44
C ALA A 224 7.47 3.91 0.93
N PHE A 225 6.34 3.94 1.62
CA PHE A 225 6.21 3.31 2.93
C PHE A 225 6.50 1.81 2.85
N LEU A 226 5.88 1.08 1.92
CA LEU A 226 6.17 -0.34 1.66
C LEU A 226 7.61 -0.66 1.26
N THR A 227 8.35 0.33 0.76
CA THR A 227 9.77 0.15 0.37
C THR A 227 10.70 0.29 1.58
N ILE A 228 10.35 1.14 2.54
CA ILE A 228 11.17 1.43 3.72
C ILE A 228 10.79 0.52 4.89
N ASP A 229 9.49 0.33 5.13
CA ASP A 229 8.91 -0.57 6.14
C ASP A 229 9.19 -2.03 5.74
N ALA A 230 10.29 -2.57 6.29
CA ALA A 230 10.82 -3.86 5.92
C ALA A 230 10.08 -4.99 6.63
N ASP A 231 9.61 -4.77 7.87
CA ASP A 231 8.87 -5.79 8.62
C ASP A 231 7.35 -5.74 8.43
N GLN A 232 6.84 -4.68 7.80
CA GLN A 232 5.43 -4.45 7.46
C GLN A 232 4.53 -4.31 8.68
N ASP A 233 5.05 -3.75 9.76
CA ASP A 233 4.28 -3.45 10.97
C ASP A 233 3.42 -2.17 10.82
N GLY A 234 3.58 -1.43 9.71
CA GLY A 234 2.84 -0.19 9.45
C GLY A 234 3.52 1.06 10.03
N PHE A 235 4.73 0.90 10.56
CA PHE A 235 5.61 1.93 11.08
C PHE A 235 6.97 1.82 10.39
N ILE A 236 7.71 2.92 10.35
CA ILE A 236 9.11 2.89 9.94
C ILE A 236 9.96 3.09 11.18
N SER A 237 10.67 2.05 11.59
CA SER A 237 11.66 2.17 12.63
C SER A 237 12.89 2.92 12.14
N PHE A 238 13.64 3.47 13.08
CA PHE A 238 14.91 4.13 12.78
C PHE A 238 15.91 3.22 12.04
N ASN A 239 16.00 1.95 12.46
CA ASN A 239 16.91 0.99 11.85
C ASN A 239 16.53 0.68 10.40
N GLU A 240 15.23 0.60 10.09
CA GLU A 240 14.76 0.39 8.72
C GLU A 240 15.05 1.60 7.84
N MET A 241 14.90 2.82 8.37
CA MET A 241 15.28 4.03 7.65
C MET A 241 16.79 4.07 7.37
N GLU A 242 17.61 3.69 8.34
CA GLU A 242 19.07 3.60 8.18
C GLU A 242 19.47 2.50 7.18
N GLU A 243 18.84 1.32 7.26
CA GLU A 243 19.04 0.21 6.31
C GLU A 243 18.66 0.64 4.89
N TRP A 244 17.48 1.25 4.73
CA TRP A 244 17.01 1.79 3.46
C TRP A 244 17.97 2.84 2.88
N TRP A 245 18.42 3.79 3.72
CA TRP A 245 19.36 4.83 3.28
C TRP A 245 20.73 4.23 2.93
N GLY A 246 21.20 3.23 3.67
CA GLY A 246 22.49 2.56 3.44
C GLY A 246 22.54 1.67 2.20
N HIS A 247 21.40 1.20 1.69
CA HIS A 247 21.33 0.39 0.47
C HIS A 247 21.41 1.24 -0.80
N ASP A 248 22.30 0.88 -1.72
CA ASP A 248 22.28 1.43 -3.08
C ASP A 248 21.00 0.97 -3.79
N ILE A 249 20.16 1.95 -4.16
CA ILE A 249 18.88 1.78 -4.87
C ILE A 249 19.14 1.63 -6.36
#